data_AF-A0A970DKN3-F1
#
_entry.id   AF-A0A970DKN3-F1
#
_cell.length_a   1.000
_cell.length_b   1.000
_cell.length_c   1.000
_cell.angle_alpha   90.00
_cell.angle_beta   90.00
_cell.angle_gamma   90.00
#
_symmetry.space_group_name_H-M   'P 1'
#
loop_
_entity.id
_entity.type
_entity.pdbx_description
1 polymer ?
#
loop_
_entity_poly.entity_id
_entity_poly.type
_entity_poly.pdbx_seq_one_letter_code
_entity_poly.pdbx_strand_id
1 'polypeptide(L)'
;MVKETSVEIGDVINLARGEEIINVYEGFKTQNPSGYGYFLITNFRFVFFKKSTEWRNKTVNTLEIPVNHIGGIKSEYGRKAVKMQVLIALGIILLSLVGFGLNFVLGKVMLYVSAPVMLAGLLVLIFSRRRVFTLEIFTKSTMGSVVSLTNDFFKLKKATRIVVRSETFKMIRDLGKTITEAQSYRPKPIPEKSAGSLPKIEG
;
A
#
# COMPACT_ATOMS: atom_id res chain seq x y z
N MET A 1 -13.45 16.22 -1.54
CA MET A 1 -14.24 15.61 -0.44
C MET A 1 -13.54 14.34 0.00
N VAL A 2 -12.90 14.38 1.17
CA VAL A 2 -12.37 13.18 1.85
C VAL A 2 -13.56 12.54 2.53
N LYS A 3 -13.86 11.27 2.21
CA LYS A 3 -14.91 10.52 2.92
C LYS A 3 -14.52 10.45 4.39
N GLU A 4 -15.33 11.02 5.27
CA GLU A 4 -15.26 10.76 6.70
C GLU A 4 -15.27 9.25 6.90
N THR A 5 -14.12 8.75 7.33
CA THR A 5 -13.89 7.33 7.50
C THR A 5 -14.59 6.95 8.81
N SER A 6 -15.64 6.13 8.74
CA SER A 6 -16.49 5.75 9.88
C SER A 6 -15.81 4.74 10.82
N VAL A 7 -14.55 4.98 11.18
CA VAL A 7 -13.84 4.20 12.19
C VAL A 7 -13.78 5.05 13.45
N GLU A 8 -14.40 4.57 14.51
CA GLU A 8 -14.21 5.11 15.85
C GLU A 8 -12.76 4.83 16.26
N ILE A 9 -11.91 5.86 16.22
CA ILE A 9 -10.48 5.75 16.50
C ILE A 9 -10.24 5.30 17.95
N GLY A 10 -11.15 5.64 18.86
CA GLY A 10 -11.12 5.23 20.27
C GLY A 10 -11.24 3.72 20.47
N ASP A 11 -11.79 2.97 19.51
CA ASP A 11 -11.82 1.51 19.55
C ASP A 11 -10.47 0.87 19.19
N VAL A 12 -9.54 1.66 18.66
CA VAL A 12 -8.28 1.16 18.07
C VAL A 12 -7.07 1.60 18.89
N ILE A 13 -7.04 2.87 19.32
CA ILE A 13 -5.94 3.40 20.15
C ILE A 13 -6.45 4.37 21.22
N ASN A 14 -5.75 4.41 22.35
CA ASN A 14 -5.91 5.44 23.38
C ASN A 14 -4.85 6.53 23.20
N LEU A 15 -5.28 7.79 23.02
CA LEU A 15 -4.39 8.94 22.86
C LEU A 15 -3.76 9.33 24.20
N ALA A 16 -2.46 9.65 24.16
CA ALA A 16 -1.76 10.22 25.31
C ALA A 16 -2.20 11.67 25.57
N ARG A 17 -1.93 12.19 26.77
CA ARG A 17 -2.25 13.58 27.11
C ARG A 17 -1.45 14.54 26.21
N GLY A 18 -2.14 15.42 25.48
CA GLY A 18 -1.53 16.33 24.52
C GLY A 18 -1.18 15.69 23.16
N GLU A 19 -1.58 14.43 22.95
CA GLU A 19 -1.53 13.80 21.64
C GLU A 19 -2.73 14.23 20.80
N GLU A 20 -2.46 14.75 19.61
CA GLU A 20 -3.46 15.24 18.67
C GLU A 20 -3.37 14.43 17.37
N ILE A 21 -4.52 14.03 16.84
CA ILE A 21 -4.62 13.37 15.55
C ILE A 21 -4.45 14.43 14.46
N ILE A 22 -3.42 14.25 13.64
CA ILE A 22 -3.14 15.15 12.51
C ILE A 22 -3.93 14.70 11.29
N ASN A 23 -3.91 13.40 10.99
CA ASN A 23 -4.66 12.88 9.85
C ASN A 23 -4.94 11.37 9.94
N VAL A 24 -5.95 10.92 9.19
CA VAL A 24 -6.32 9.51 9.03
C VAL A 24 -6.51 9.21 7.54
N TYR A 25 -5.86 8.15 7.09
CA TYR A 25 -5.98 7.65 5.73
C TYR A 25 -6.52 6.22 5.72
N GLU A 26 -7.63 6.01 5.03
CA GLU A 26 -8.07 4.67 4.63
C GLU A 26 -7.29 4.26 3.37
N GLY A 27 -6.35 3.34 3.52
CA GLY A 27 -5.33 3.13 2.49
C GLY A 27 -5.66 2.06 1.46
N PHE A 28 -6.26 0.95 1.89
CA PHE A 28 -6.37 -0.24 1.03
C PHE A 28 -7.24 -1.34 1.63
N LYS A 29 -7.82 -2.15 0.74
CA LYS A 29 -8.46 -3.40 1.10
C LYS A 29 -7.41 -4.50 1.29
N THR A 30 -7.40 -5.14 2.45
CA THR A 30 -6.56 -6.31 2.73
C THR A 30 -7.26 -7.57 2.27
N GLN A 31 -6.51 -8.55 1.76
CA GLN A 31 -7.11 -9.79 1.25
C GLN A 31 -7.15 -10.93 2.28
N ASN A 32 -6.19 -11.00 3.20
CA ASN A 32 -6.10 -12.07 4.21
C ASN A 32 -5.52 -11.52 5.54
N PRO A 33 -6.34 -11.33 6.59
CA PRO A 33 -7.81 -11.39 6.57
C PRO A 33 -8.43 -10.29 5.70
N SER A 34 -9.63 -10.55 5.16
CA SER A 34 -10.34 -9.57 4.33
C SER A 34 -10.77 -8.37 5.17
N GLY A 35 -10.32 -7.17 4.81
CA GLY A 35 -10.54 -6.00 5.65
C GLY A 35 -10.05 -4.70 5.04
N TYR A 36 -9.87 -3.70 5.90
CA TYR A 36 -9.36 -2.38 5.54
C TYR A 36 -8.13 -2.03 6.38
N GLY A 37 -7.11 -1.50 5.73
CA GLY A 37 -5.92 -0.95 6.36
C GLY A 37 -5.99 0.57 6.45
N TYR A 38 -5.55 1.10 7.59
CA TYR A 38 -5.61 2.51 7.91
C TYR A 38 -4.25 3.00 8.38
N PHE A 39 -3.91 4.23 8.00
CA PHE A 39 -2.81 4.97 8.57
C PHE A 39 -3.35 6.13 9.39
N LEU A 40 -2.93 6.20 10.63
CA LEU A 40 -3.26 7.25 11.56
C LEU A 40 -1.96 7.94 11.95
N ILE A 41 -1.93 9.26 11.81
CA ILE A 41 -0.76 10.06 12.14
C ILE A 41 -1.16 11.03 13.24
N THR A 42 -0.42 10.96 14.35
CA THR A 42 -0.50 11.92 15.44
C THR A 42 0.79 12.73 15.52
N ASN A 43 0.78 13.78 16.34
CA ASN A 43 1.99 14.52 16.67
C ASN A 43 3.05 13.68 17.42
N PHE A 44 2.70 12.51 17.98
CA PHE A 44 3.62 11.65 18.73
C PHE A 44 4.02 10.38 17.99
N ARG A 45 3.07 9.73 17.29
CA ARG A 45 3.28 8.42 16.69
C ARG A 45 2.55 8.27 15.36
N PHE A 46 3.12 7.39 14.56
CA PHE A 46 2.49 6.81 13.40
C PHE A 46 1.89 5.48 13.79
N VAL A 47 0.62 5.28 13.44
CA VAL A 47 -0.13 4.08 13.74
C VAL A 47 -0.64 3.49 12.43
N PHE A 48 -0.27 2.23 12.20
CA PHE A 48 -0.85 1.42 11.14
C PHE A 48 -1.76 0.38 11.76
N PHE A 49 -3.02 0.33 11.33
CA PHE A 49 -3.92 -0.72 11.81
C PHE A 49 -4.74 -1.35 10.70
N LYS A 50 -5.15 -2.60 10.92
CA LYS A 50 -5.99 -3.39 10.01
C LYS A 50 -7.24 -3.83 10.75
N LYS A 51 -8.41 -3.55 10.18
CA LYS A 51 -9.70 -4.00 10.69
C LYS A 51 -10.27 -5.06 9.75
N SER A 52 -10.47 -6.27 10.28
CA SER A 52 -11.16 -7.34 9.56
C SER A 52 -12.64 -7.00 9.33
N THR A 53 -13.15 -7.38 8.17
CA THR A 53 -14.59 -7.30 7.82
C THR A 53 -15.30 -8.64 7.95
N GLU A 54 -14.59 -9.70 8.33
CA GLU A 54 -15.19 -11.01 8.50
C GLU A 54 -16.11 -11.04 9.72
N TRP A 55 -17.36 -11.45 9.51
CA TRP A 55 -18.38 -11.56 10.56
C TRP A 55 -17.94 -12.46 11.72
N ARG A 56 -17.20 -13.53 11.43
CA ARG A 56 -16.78 -14.53 12.42
C ARG A 56 -15.51 -14.15 13.18
N ASN A 57 -14.69 -13.24 12.65
CA ASN A 57 -13.40 -12.85 13.24
C ASN A 57 -13.19 -11.33 13.10
N LYS A 58 -13.75 -10.57 14.04
CA LYS A 58 -13.45 -9.15 14.23
C LYS A 58 -12.08 -8.99 14.87
N THR A 59 -11.03 -9.05 14.06
CA THR A 59 -9.66 -8.80 14.52
C THR A 59 -9.23 -7.38 14.15
N VAL A 60 -8.57 -6.71 15.10
CA VAL A 60 -7.85 -5.46 14.89
C VAL A 60 -6.38 -5.75 15.15
N ASN A 61 -5.53 -5.46 14.17
CA ASN A 61 -4.09 -5.58 14.31
C ASN A 61 -3.48 -4.19 14.18
N THR A 62 -2.79 -3.73 15.21
CA THR A 62 -2.25 -2.37 15.33
C THR A 62 -0.73 -2.43 15.46
N LEU A 63 -0.06 -1.51 14.79
CA LEU A 63 1.38 -1.30 14.84
C LEU A 63 1.64 0.18 15.07
N GLU A 64 2.39 0.50 16.11
CA GLU A 64 2.64 1.87 16.53
C GLU A 64 4.14 2.16 16.56
N ILE A 65 4.52 3.35 16.11
CA ILE A 65 5.91 3.77 16.04
C ILE A 65 5.97 5.26 16.38
N PRO A 66 6.91 5.72 17.21
CA PRO A 66 7.14 7.15 17.39
C PRO A 66 7.38 7.84 16.03
N VAL A 67 6.72 8.97 15.78
CA VAL A 67 6.80 9.65 14.48
C VAL A 67 8.24 10.11 14.19
N ASN A 68 8.99 10.43 15.24
CA ASN A 68 10.40 10.81 15.19
C ASN A 68 11.33 9.65 14.83
N HIS A 69 10.88 8.40 14.94
CA HIS A 69 11.66 7.22 14.56
C HIS A 69 11.47 6.82 13.10
N ILE A 70 10.53 7.44 12.37
CA ILE A 70 10.39 7.21 10.93
C ILE A 70 11.59 7.84 10.22
N GLY A 71 12.36 7.00 9.52
CA GLY A 71 13.53 7.41 8.74
C GLY A 71 13.19 7.73 7.29
N GLY A 72 12.14 7.14 6.73
CA GLY A 72 11.70 7.42 5.37
C GLY A 72 10.58 6.52 4.89
N ILE A 73 10.05 6.87 3.71
CA ILE A 73 9.00 6.14 3.01
C ILE A 73 9.51 5.81 1.61
N LYS A 74 9.48 4.54 1.22
CA LYS A 74 9.72 4.09 -0.14
C LYS A 74 8.42 3.58 -0.71
N SER A 75 8.07 4.07 -1.89
CA SER A 75 6.91 3.58 -2.63
C SER A 75 7.28 3.30 -4.07
N GLU A 76 6.92 2.13 -4.58
CA GLU A 76 7.02 1.81 -6.00
C GLU A 76 5.60 1.68 -6.56
N TYR A 77 5.32 2.35 -7.68
CA TYR A 77 4.08 2.17 -8.41
C TYR A 77 4.29 2.20 -9.90
N GLY A 78 3.49 1.43 -10.64
CA GLY A 78 3.55 1.44 -12.09
C GLY A 78 2.87 0.24 -12.73
N ARG A 79 3.28 -0.06 -13.96
CA ARG A 79 2.92 -1.32 -14.64
C ARG A 79 4.18 -2.12 -14.91
N LYS A 80 4.19 -3.38 -14.48
CA LYS A 80 5.29 -4.31 -14.74
C LYS A 80 4.79 -5.47 -15.59
N ALA A 81 5.58 -5.85 -16.58
CA ALA A 81 5.26 -6.99 -17.41
C ALA A 81 5.53 -8.30 -16.67
N VAL A 82 4.62 -9.27 -16.77
CA VAL A 82 4.81 -10.60 -16.20
C VAL A 82 5.81 -11.36 -17.06
N LYS A 83 7.02 -11.60 -16.53
CA LYS A 83 8.13 -12.24 -17.27
C LYS A 83 7.69 -13.51 -18.03
N MET A 84 6.93 -14.40 -17.38
CA MET A 84 6.44 -15.62 -18.02
C MET A 84 5.43 -15.35 -19.14
N GLN A 85 4.51 -14.39 -18.97
CA GLN A 85 3.55 -14.06 -20.03
C GLN A 85 4.25 -13.38 -21.22
N VAL A 86 5.27 -12.55 -20.97
CA VAL A 86 6.10 -11.97 -22.03
C VAL A 86 6.85 -13.07 -22.78
N LEU A 87 7.44 -14.04 -22.08
CA LEU A 87 8.16 -15.15 -22.70
C LEU A 87 7.23 -15.99 -23.59
N ILE A 88 6.04 -16.33 -23.09
CA ILE A 88 5.01 -17.05 -23.86
C ILE A 88 4.57 -16.25 -25.08
N ALA A 89 4.30 -14.96 -24.93
CA ALA A 89 3.91 -14.09 -26.03
C ALA A 89 4.99 -14.01 -27.12
N LEU A 90 6.26 -13.88 -26.72
CA LEU A 90 7.39 -13.90 -27.65
C LEU A 90 7.49 -15.23 -28.39
N GLY A 91 7.31 -16.36 -27.70
CA GLY A 91 7.29 -17.69 -28.32
C GLY A 91 6.19 -17.82 -29.37
N ILE A 92 4.97 -17.36 -29.08
CA ILE A 92 3.83 -17.37 -30.01
C ILE A 92 4.13 -16.51 -31.25
N ILE A 93 4.70 -15.31 -31.05
CA ILE A 93 5.07 -14.41 -32.14
C ILE A 93 6.16 -15.06 -33.02
N LEU A 94 7.17 -15.68 -32.42
CA LEU A 94 8.25 -16.34 -33.15
C LEU A 94 7.72 -17.52 -33.97
N LEU A 95 6.83 -18.33 -33.40
CA LEU A 95 6.19 -19.44 -34.10
C LEU A 95 5.36 -18.96 -35.30
N SER A 96 4.65 -17.84 -35.13
CA SER A 96 3.91 -17.21 -36.22
C SER A 96 4.83 -16.71 -37.33
N LEU A 97 5.96 -16.08 -37.00
CA LEU A 97 6.95 -15.63 -38.00
C LEU A 97 7.53 -16.81 -38.80
N VAL A 98 7.79 -17.94 -38.16
CA VAL A 98 8.20 -19.18 -38.86
C VAL A 98 7.09 -19.63 -39.83
N GLY A 99 5.82 -19.62 -39.39
CA GLY A 99 4.68 -19.93 -40.26
C GLY A 99 4.55 -18.99 -41.46
N PHE A 100 4.83 -17.69 -41.29
CA PHE A 100 4.90 -16.74 -42.40
C PHE A 100 6.03 -17.06 -43.37
N GLY A 101 7.21 -17.46 -42.88
CA GLY A 101 8.33 -17.89 -43.73
C GLY A 101 8.02 -19.16 -44.53
N LEU A 102 7.31 -20.11 -43.91
CA LEU A 102 6.88 -21.34 -44.57
C LEU A 102 5.77 -21.16 -45.60
N ASN A 103 5.16 -19.97 -45.68
CA ASN A 103 4.15 -19.65 -46.70
C ASN A 103 4.69 -19.81 -48.12
N PHE A 104 5.99 -19.56 -48.32
CA PHE A 104 6.66 -19.78 -49.61
C PHE A 104 6.58 -21.23 -50.09
N VAL A 105 6.46 -22.20 -49.16
CA VAL A 105 6.43 -23.64 -49.46
C VAL A 105 5.00 -24.20 -49.38
N LEU A 106 4.23 -23.78 -48.37
CA LEU A 106 2.90 -24.34 -48.05
C LEU A 106 1.73 -23.48 -48.53
N GLY A 107 2.03 -22.36 -49.20
CA GLY A 107 1.05 -21.46 -49.81
C GLY A 107 0.20 -20.68 -48.81
N LYS A 108 -0.87 -20.06 -49.34
CA LYS A 108 -1.72 -19.09 -48.62
C LYS A 108 -2.39 -19.63 -47.36
N VAL A 109 -2.52 -20.95 -47.22
CA VAL A 109 -3.10 -21.61 -46.02
C VAL A 109 -2.32 -21.23 -44.76
N MET A 110 -0.98 -21.16 -44.84
CA MET A 110 -0.16 -20.77 -43.69
C MET A 110 -0.35 -19.31 -43.30
N LEU A 111 -0.77 -18.44 -44.22
CA LEU A 111 -1.08 -17.02 -43.94
C LEU A 111 -2.31 -16.91 -43.04
N TYR A 112 -3.36 -17.67 -43.36
CA TYR A 112 -4.62 -17.67 -42.61
C TYR A 112 -4.47 -18.26 -41.19
N VAL A 113 -3.48 -19.13 -40.96
CA VAL A 113 -3.17 -19.66 -39.63
C VAL A 113 -2.20 -18.75 -38.87
N SER A 114 -1.16 -18.25 -39.54
CA SER A 114 -0.09 -17.48 -38.89
C SER A 114 -0.57 -16.10 -38.44
N ALA A 115 -1.45 -15.44 -39.20
CA ALA A 115 -1.94 -14.09 -38.87
C ALA A 115 -2.78 -14.04 -37.58
N PRO A 116 -3.79 -14.92 -37.35
CA PRO A 116 -4.51 -15.00 -36.08
C PRO A 116 -3.60 -15.36 -34.90
N VAL A 117 -2.64 -16.26 -35.10
CA VAL A 117 -1.67 -16.65 -34.05
C VAL A 117 -0.77 -15.46 -33.68
N MET A 118 -0.35 -14.65 -34.67
CA MET A 118 0.40 -13.41 -34.40
C MET A 118 -0.42 -12.43 -33.58
N LEU A 119 -1.69 -12.24 -33.95
CA LEU A 119 -2.60 -11.36 -33.25
C LEU A 119 -2.82 -11.81 -31.80
N ALA A 120 -3.00 -13.11 -31.57
CA ALA A 120 -3.09 -13.68 -30.23
C ALA A 120 -1.82 -13.41 -29.41
N GLY A 121 -0.63 -13.61 -29.99
CA GLY A 121 0.65 -13.31 -29.33
C GLY A 121 0.78 -11.84 -28.94
N LEU A 122 0.40 -10.92 -29.84
CA LEU A 122 0.38 -9.48 -29.58
C LEU A 122 -0.60 -9.10 -28.47
N LEU A 123 -1.82 -9.67 -28.47
CA LEU A 123 -2.80 -9.43 -27.40
C LEU A 123 -2.26 -9.89 -26.05
N VAL A 124 -1.69 -11.10 -25.97
CA VAL A 124 -1.07 -11.60 -24.73
C VAL A 124 0.05 -10.65 -24.27
N LEU A 125 0.87 -10.14 -25.20
CA LEU A 125 1.94 -9.18 -24.88
C LEU A 125 1.38 -7.87 -24.30
N ILE A 126 0.32 -7.32 -24.88
CA ILE A 126 -0.33 -6.09 -24.40
C ILE A 126 -0.93 -6.29 -23.00
N PHE A 127 -1.64 -7.40 -22.80
CA PHE A 127 -2.27 -7.75 -21.52
C PHE A 127 -1.29 -8.28 -20.47
N SER A 128 -0.02 -8.50 -20.82
CA SER A 128 0.99 -8.99 -19.88
C SER A 128 1.41 -7.94 -18.83
N ARG A 129 1.03 -6.68 -19.02
CA ARG A 129 1.35 -5.57 -18.09
C ARG A 129 0.35 -5.53 -16.95
N ARG A 130 0.80 -5.83 -15.73
CA ARG A 130 -0.01 -5.73 -14.50
C ARG A 130 0.36 -4.49 -13.69
N ARG A 131 -0.62 -3.93 -12.97
CA ARG A 131 -0.37 -2.81 -12.04
C ARG A 131 0.40 -3.32 -10.82
N VAL A 132 1.48 -2.64 -10.48
CA VAL A 132 2.37 -2.98 -9.37
C VAL A 132 2.39 -1.86 -8.35
N PHE A 133 2.50 -2.26 -7.07
CA PHE A 133 2.54 -1.35 -5.94
C PHE A 133 3.30 -1.96 -4.76
N THR A 134 4.21 -1.18 -4.19
CA THR A 134 4.81 -1.44 -2.88
C THR A 134 4.87 -0.16 -2.07
N LEU A 135 4.68 -0.28 -0.76
CA LEU A 135 4.91 0.78 0.21
C LEU A 135 5.69 0.20 1.39
N GLU A 136 6.85 0.78 1.68
CA GLU A 136 7.72 0.41 2.79
C GLU A 136 8.03 1.66 3.63
N ILE A 137 7.80 1.57 4.94
CA ILE A 137 8.13 2.63 5.91
C ILE A 137 9.28 2.12 6.77
N PHE A 138 10.37 2.87 6.83
CA PHE A 138 11.61 2.48 7.53
C PHE A 138 11.77 3.23 8.84
N THR A 139 12.41 2.60 9.84
CA THR A 139 12.90 3.31 11.02
C THR A 139 14.28 3.91 10.78
N LYS A 140 14.68 4.83 11.65
CA LYS A 140 16.03 5.40 11.70
C LYS A 140 17.09 4.42 12.21
N SER A 141 16.75 3.44 13.07
CA SER A 141 17.75 2.66 13.82
C SER A 141 18.06 1.27 13.26
N THR A 142 17.26 0.75 12.34
CA THR A 142 17.57 -0.49 11.59
C THR A 142 16.95 -0.41 10.20
N MET A 143 17.63 -0.92 9.17
CA MET A 143 17.10 -1.06 7.79
C MET A 143 15.91 -2.06 7.68
N GLY A 144 15.14 -2.26 8.74
CA GLY A 144 13.91 -3.04 8.74
C GLY A 144 12.71 -2.17 8.38
N SER A 145 11.90 -2.62 7.42
CA SER A 145 10.60 -2.01 7.12
C SER A 145 9.63 -2.32 8.26
N VAL A 146 9.01 -1.30 8.85
CA VAL A 146 8.02 -1.50 9.92
C VAL A 146 6.65 -1.81 9.34
N VAL A 147 6.28 -1.10 8.28
CA VAL A 147 5.13 -1.44 7.46
C VAL A 147 5.65 -1.78 6.07
N SER A 148 5.30 -2.97 5.59
CA SER A 148 5.51 -3.37 4.20
C SER A 148 4.17 -3.83 3.63
N LEU A 149 3.72 -3.13 2.59
CA LEU A 149 2.51 -3.45 1.84
C LEU A 149 2.91 -3.76 0.43
N THR A 150 2.38 -4.85 -0.10
CA THR A 150 2.64 -5.26 -1.47
C THR A 150 1.35 -5.70 -2.14
N ASN A 151 1.24 -5.47 -3.45
CA ASN A 151 0.33 -6.26 -4.26
C ASN A 151 0.89 -7.70 -4.43
N ASP A 152 0.04 -8.67 -4.81
CA ASP A 152 0.39 -10.07 -5.07
C ASP A 152 1.59 -10.26 -6.03
N PHE A 153 1.93 -9.22 -6.78
CA PHE A 153 3.01 -9.22 -7.75
C PHE A 153 4.42 -9.11 -7.16
N PHE A 154 4.62 -8.53 -5.96
CA PHE A 154 5.91 -8.63 -5.25
C PHE A 154 5.82 -9.66 -4.14
N LYS A 155 6.71 -10.65 -4.20
CA LYS A 155 6.89 -11.65 -3.15
C LYS A 155 7.79 -11.09 -2.05
N LEU A 156 7.28 -10.14 -1.27
CA LEU A 156 7.93 -9.73 -0.02
C LEU A 156 7.49 -10.70 1.08
N LYS A 157 8.44 -11.42 1.69
CA LYS A 157 8.19 -12.52 2.65
C LYS A 157 7.38 -12.10 3.91
N LYS A 158 7.21 -10.80 4.18
CA LYS A 158 6.48 -10.25 5.35
C LYS A 158 5.48 -9.13 5.02
N ALA A 159 5.13 -8.93 3.75
CA ALA A 159 4.29 -7.81 3.36
C ALA A 159 2.79 -8.15 3.39
N THR A 160 1.95 -7.20 3.85
CA THR A 160 0.49 -7.35 3.78
C THR A 160 0.05 -7.19 2.31
N ARG A 161 -0.78 -8.13 1.84
CA ARG A 161 -1.35 -8.09 0.48
C ARG A 161 -2.49 -7.10 0.37
N ILE A 162 -2.41 -6.20 -0.61
CA ILE A 162 -3.34 -5.08 -0.75
C ILE A 162 -3.89 -4.91 -2.17
N VAL A 163 -5.14 -4.47 -2.26
CA VAL A 163 -5.76 -4.04 -3.52
C VAL A 163 -5.54 -2.54 -3.69
N VAL A 164 -4.85 -2.17 -4.76
CA VAL A 164 -4.44 -0.79 -5.06
C VAL A 164 -5.56 -0.06 -5.81
N ARG A 165 -5.99 1.09 -5.30
CA ARG A 165 -6.96 1.98 -5.97
C ARG A 165 -6.32 3.32 -6.35
N SER A 166 -7.02 4.14 -7.12
CA SER A 166 -6.59 5.49 -7.49
C SER A 166 -6.29 6.36 -6.27
N GLU A 167 -7.08 6.20 -5.21
CA GLU A 167 -6.99 6.98 -3.98
C GLU A 167 -5.72 6.67 -3.19
N THR A 168 -5.21 5.44 -3.31
CA THR A 168 -3.96 4.99 -2.68
C THR A 168 -2.76 5.82 -3.15
N PHE A 169 -2.78 6.34 -4.39
CA PHE A 169 -1.69 7.19 -4.90
C PHE A 169 -1.69 8.58 -4.28
N LYS A 170 -2.87 9.19 -4.15
CA LYS A 170 -3.01 10.49 -3.50
C LYS A 170 -2.60 10.38 -2.04
N MET A 171 -3.08 9.34 -1.36
CA MET A 171 -2.72 9.05 0.01
C MET A 171 -1.20 9.01 0.23
N ILE A 172 -0.41 8.30 -0.58
CA ILE A 172 1.05 8.19 -0.32
C ILE A 172 1.77 9.53 -0.44
N ARG A 173 1.39 10.34 -1.44
CA ARG A 173 1.96 11.68 -1.61
C ARG A 173 1.66 12.53 -0.37
N ASP A 174 0.42 12.46 0.11
CA ASP A 174 -0.02 13.19 1.29
C ASP A 174 0.58 12.60 2.59
N LEU A 175 0.82 11.29 2.64
CA LEU A 175 1.37 10.57 3.79
C LEU A 175 2.78 11.06 4.12
N GLY A 176 3.64 11.21 3.10
CA GLY A 176 4.99 11.74 3.28
C GLY A 176 4.98 13.16 3.84
N LYS A 177 4.16 14.04 3.24
CA LYS A 177 3.96 15.41 3.73
C LYS A 177 3.47 15.43 5.18
N THR A 178 2.45 14.63 5.50
CA THR A 178 1.84 14.59 6.84
C THR A 178 2.81 14.10 7.90
N ILE A 179 3.66 13.10 7.59
CA ILE A 179 4.69 12.62 8.52
C ILE A 179 5.72 13.72 8.78
N THR A 180 6.16 14.45 7.76
CA THR A 180 7.10 15.57 7.95
C THR A 180 6.47 16.69 8.79
N GLU A 181 5.21 17.05 8.53
CA GLU A 181 4.46 18.03 9.32
C GLU A 181 4.36 17.59 10.79
N ALA A 182 4.05 16.32 11.03
CA ALA A 182 3.97 15.73 12.37
C ALA A 182 5.32 15.77 13.11
N GLN A 183 6.43 15.48 12.43
CA GLN A 183 7.78 15.57 13.01
C GLN A 183 8.18 17.01 13.37
N SER A 184 7.64 17.99 12.63
CA SER A 184 7.87 19.42 12.90
C SER A 184 6.88 20.03 13.91
N TYR A 185 5.88 19.26 14.35
CA TYR A 185 4.80 19.76 15.20
C TYR A 185 5.33 20.16 16.57
N ARG A 186 5.06 21.42 16.96
CA ARG A 186 5.29 21.90 18.32
C ARG A 186 3.95 21.87 19.07
N PRO A 187 3.80 21.04 20.12
CA PRO A 187 2.56 21.03 20.88
C PRO A 187 2.33 22.40 21.52
N LYS A 188 1.07 22.83 21.56
CA LYS A 188 0.68 24.04 22.29
C LYS A 188 1.02 23.85 23.77
N PRO A 189 1.56 24.87 24.46
CA PRO A 189 1.84 24.78 25.88
C PRO A 189 0.55 24.41 26.63
N ILE A 190 0.64 23.39 27.48
CA ILE A 190 -0.48 22.96 28.31
C ILE A 190 -0.76 24.10 29.30
N PRO A 191 -1.99 24.64 29.38
CA PRO A 191 -2.30 25.67 30.35
C PRO A 191 -2.08 25.12 31.77
N GLU A 192 -1.23 25.79 32.57
CA GLU A 192 -0.81 25.41 33.92
C GLU A 192 -1.96 25.23 34.95
N LYS A 193 -3.20 25.59 34.61
CA LYS A 193 -4.34 25.61 35.54
C LYS A 193 -4.99 24.25 35.82
N SER A 194 -4.23 23.17 35.91
CA SER A 194 -4.73 21.89 36.46
C SER A 194 -3.79 21.23 37.46
N ALA A 195 -2.84 21.95 38.04
CA ALA A 195 -2.25 21.57 39.32
C ALA A 195 -3.20 22.07 40.41
N GLY A 196 -4.21 21.26 40.73
CA GLY A 196 -5.02 21.47 41.92
C GLY A 196 -4.09 21.59 43.12
N SER A 197 -4.23 22.68 43.86
CA SER A 197 -3.58 22.89 45.15
C SER A 197 -3.71 21.64 46.02
N LEU A 198 -2.58 21.07 46.42
CA LEU A 198 -2.55 20.04 47.47
C LEU A 198 -3.30 20.59 48.70
N PRO A 199 -4.22 19.83 49.31
CA PRO A 199 -4.85 20.26 50.54
C PRO A 199 -3.77 20.45 51.61
N LYS A 200 -3.74 21.64 52.21
CA LYS A 200 -2.94 21.88 53.42
C LYS A 200 -3.43 20.91 54.49
N ILE A 201 -2.55 20.05 54.95
CA ILE A 201 -2.75 19.30 56.20
C ILE A 201 -2.44 20.33 57.29
N GLU A 202 -3.47 20.85 57.94
CA GLU A 202 -3.30 21.59 59.20
C GLU A 202 -2.96 20.57 60.29
N GLY A 203 -1.86 20.85 61.01
CA GLY A 203 -1.41 20.10 62.18
C GLY A 203 -1.83 20.78 63.47
#